data_AF-A0A1U8CWQ2-F1
#
_entry.id   AF-A0A1U8CWQ2-F1
#
_cell.length_a   1.000
_cell.length_b   1.000
_cell.length_c   1.000
_cell.angle_alpha   90.00
_cell.angle_beta   90.00
_cell.angle_gamma   90.00
#
_symmetry.space_group_name_H-M   'P 1'
#
loop_
_entity.id
_entity.type
_entity.pdbx_description
1 polymer ?
#
loop_
_entity_poly.entity_id
_entity_poly.type
_entity_poly.pdbx_seq_one_letter_code
_entity_poly.pdbx_strand_id
1 'polypeptide(L)'
;MAKRVAVIGSGVSGLTSIKCCLDEGLQPTCFERSDNIGGLWRFTEKVEEGRASIYRSVITNSSKEMSCFSDFPMPEHFPNFLHNTRFLEYLKLYAKHFDLLKYIQFKTTVISVRKCQDFSTIGQWIVITESNGKQVSATFDAVMVCIGHHIESYVPLQSFPGIEKFKGQYFHSRQYKTPEGFEGKTILVVGMGNSASDIAVELCQRATQVYLSTRGGSWVMSRVYDNGYPWDTVIHTRFSNLIRSSLPWTLLKWVTEKKMNEWFDHENYGLVPQNRALMKEPVFNDDLPSRILCGSVVVKPIVKEFTETSAIFEDGTVMENVDVVIFATGYSFSFPFLEESVIKVENNQAPLYKHVFPPQLEKPTLAVIGLIQPLGPIMPTAELQARWATRVFKGLSVLPSENTMMTDTLKRREKRIQWFGTSRSQTLQTDHIEYLDELAEGSGAKPKIFSLLLTDPRLALLIFFGPCSPFQFRLTGPGRWDGARNAILTRKERIIKPTKTRVVRSSSNHSSVSYLLMMLGLLAVLSAVFFGFQQS
;
A
#
# COMPACT_ATOMS: atom_id res chain seq x y z
N MET A 1 20.74 13.12 21.91
CA MET A 1 20.49 12.78 20.49
C MET A 1 20.67 11.28 20.33
N ALA A 2 19.77 10.61 19.61
CA ALA A 2 19.84 9.16 19.46
C ALA A 2 21.03 8.74 18.61
N LYS A 3 21.67 7.63 18.96
CA LYS A 3 22.74 7.00 18.18
C LYS A 3 22.37 5.56 17.82
N ARG A 4 21.94 4.75 18.78
CA ARG A 4 21.55 3.35 18.60
C ARG A 4 20.05 3.23 18.37
N VAL A 5 19.66 2.62 17.25
CA VAL A 5 18.24 2.47 16.88
C VAL A 5 17.89 0.99 16.74
N ALA A 6 16.85 0.53 17.45
CA ALA A 6 16.29 -0.80 17.23
C ALA A 6 15.29 -0.75 16.07
N VAL A 7 15.38 -1.67 15.12
CA VAL A 7 14.43 -1.82 14.01
C VAL A 7 13.74 -3.18 14.14
N ILE A 8 12.42 -3.21 14.30
CA ILE A 8 11.67 -4.44 14.59
C ILE A 8 11.04 -4.97 13.30
N GLY A 9 11.61 -6.04 12.74
CA GLY A 9 11.23 -6.65 11.47
C GLY A 9 12.04 -6.16 10.28
N SER A 10 12.37 -7.08 9.36
CA SER A 10 13.15 -6.83 8.13
C SER A 10 12.30 -6.94 6.86
N GLY A 11 11.02 -6.57 6.97
CA GLY A 11 10.16 -6.32 5.80
C GLY A 11 10.58 -5.07 5.02
N VAL A 12 9.75 -4.64 4.06
CA VAL A 12 9.99 -3.41 3.26
C VAL A 12 10.29 -2.21 4.16
N SER A 13 9.44 -1.97 5.17
CA SER A 13 9.61 -0.89 6.15
C SER A 13 10.92 -1.01 6.94
N GLY A 14 11.31 -2.23 7.30
CA GLY A 14 12.54 -2.49 8.06
C GLY A 14 13.79 -2.18 7.25
N LEU A 15 13.86 -2.68 6.01
CA LEU A 15 15.00 -2.46 5.11
C LEU A 15 15.23 -0.96 4.86
N THR A 16 14.17 -0.22 4.52
CA THR A 16 14.31 1.22 4.32
C THR A 16 14.62 1.96 5.62
N SER A 17 14.14 1.48 6.78
CA SER A 17 14.47 2.07 8.08
C SER A 17 15.95 1.91 8.43
N ILE A 18 16.54 0.73 8.19
CA ILE A 18 17.99 0.50 8.33
C ILE A 18 18.74 1.47 7.44
N LYS A 19 18.40 1.53 6.14
CA LYS A 19 19.07 2.41 5.19
C LYS A 19 18.96 3.88 5.58
N CYS A 20 17.78 4.36 5.97
CA CYS A 20 17.58 5.73 6.42
C CYS A 20 18.31 6.05 7.74
N CYS A 21 18.52 5.06 8.62
CA CYS A 21 19.37 5.23 9.79
C CYS A 21 20.82 5.50 9.35
N LEU A 22 21.34 4.70 8.41
CA LEU A 22 22.70 4.85 7.90
C LEU A 22 22.91 6.18 7.15
N ASP A 23 21.95 6.59 6.30
CA ASP A 23 21.96 7.88 5.60
C ASP A 23 22.12 9.07 6.58
N GLU A 24 21.56 8.93 7.79
CA GLU A 24 21.59 9.96 8.83
C GLU A 24 22.71 9.72 9.87
N GLY A 25 23.58 8.72 9.70
CA GLY A 25 24.69 8.43 10.61
C GLY A 25 24.29 7.80 11.95
N LEU A 26 23.10 7.18 12.02
CA LEU A 26 22.65 6.37 13.15
C LEU A 26 23.18 4.94 13.05
N GLN A 27 23.11 4.19 14.14
CA GLN A 27 23.58 2.81 14.28
C GLN A 27 22.39 1.85 14.46
N PRO A 28 21.80 1.33 13.37
CA PRO A 28 20.66 0.45 13.47
C PRO A 28 21.05 -0.96 13.93
N THR A 29 20.18 -1.61 14.68
CA THR A 29 20.17 -3.07 14.90
C THR A 29 18.77 -3.57 14.61
N CYS A 30 18.64 -4.43 13.60
CA CYS A 30 17.38 -4.99 13.17
C CYS A 30 17.18 -6.39 13.72
N PHE A 31 15.99 -6.66 14.26
CA PHE A 31 15.59 -7.96 14.78
C PHE A 31 14.52 -8.56 13.86
N GLU A 32 14.81 -9.69 13.26
CA GLU A 32 13.91 -10.41 12.36
C GLU A 32 13.55 -11.77 12.95
N ARG A 33 12.24 -12.01 13.11
CA ARG A 33 11.73 -13.28 13.67
C ARG A 33 12.03 -14.47 12.76
N SER A 34 12.00 -14.27 11.44
CA SER A 34 12.21 -15.31 10.45
C SER A 34 13.68 -15.44 10.06
N ASP A 35 13.98 -16.34 9.12
CA ASP A 35 15.32 -16.68 8.68
C ASP A 35 15.82 -15.85 7.49
N ASN A 36 15.01 -14.92 6.98
CA ASN A 36 15.35 -14.12 5.82
C ASN A 36 14.56 -12.80 5.76
N ILE A 37 14.98 -11.89 4.89
CA ILE A 37 14.32 -10.58 4.69
C ILE A 37 13.04 -10.66 3.86
N GLY A 38 12.31 -9.55 3.82
CA GLY A 38 11.22 -9.30 2.86
C GLY A 38 9.82 -9.47 3.44
N GLY A 39 9.68 -10.16 4.58
CA GLY A 39 8.41 -10.29 5.31
C GLY A 39 7.29 -10.88 4.45
N LEU A 40 6.30 -10.05 4.11
CA LEU A 40 5.15 -10.41 3.26
C LEU A 40 5.58 -10.92 1.87
N TRP A 41 6.58 -10.28 1.25
CA TRP A 41 6.98 -10.59 -0.13
C TRP A 41 7.84 -11.86 -0.26
N ARG A 42 8.19 -12.49 0.86
CA ARG A 42 8.84 -13.80 0.87
C ARG A 42 7.78 -14.89 0.93
N PHE A 43 7.38 -15.39 -0.23
CA PHE A 43 6.49 -16.54 -0.31
C PHE A 43 7.12 -17.77 0.35
N THR A 44 6.32 -18.48 1.13
CA THR A 44 6.64 -19.79 1.71
C THR A 44 5.42 -20.68 1.60
N GLU A 45 5.66 -21.98 1.42
CA GLU A 45 4.59 -22.98 1.30
C GLU A 45 3.72 -23.05 2.55
N LYS A 46 4.34 -22.95 3.74
CA LYS A 46 3.64 -22.97 5.02
C LYS A 46 3.40 -21.54 5.52
N VAL A 47 2.28 -21.36 6.22
CA VAL A 47 1.99 -20.13 6.96
C VAL A 47 2.87 -20.10 8.21
N GLU A 48 3.71 -19.08 8.33
CA GLU A 48 4.51 -18.85 9.53
C GLU A 48 3.75 -17.95 10.51
N GLU A 49 3.75 -18.30 11.80
CA GLU A 49 3.15 -17.45 12.83
C GLU A 49 3.85 -16.10 12.92
N GLY A 50 3.04 -15.05 13.12
CA GLY A 50 3.48 -13.67 13.25
C GLY A 50 4.28 -13.11 12.07
N ARG A 51 4.20 -13.76 10.90
CA ARG A 51 4.54 -13.19 9.59
C ARG A 51 3.31 -13.23 8.69
N ALA A 52 3.15 -12.21 7.87
CA ALA A 52 2.09 -12.15 6.88
C ALA A 52 2.29 -13.25 5.82
N SER A 53 1.19 -13.79 5.31
CA SER A 53 1.19 -14.88 4.34
C SER A 53 0.61 -14.40 3.02
N ILE A 54 1.21 -14.84 1.92
CA ILE A 54 0.72 -14.64 0.56
C ILE A 54 0.54 -15.97 -0.14
N TYR A 55 -0.35 -16.00 -1.14
CA TYR A 55 -0.49 -17.09 -2.09
C TYR A 55 0.56 -16.98 -3.19
N ARG A 56 0.85 -18.11 -3.87
CA ARG A 56 2.02 -18.25 -4.76
C ARG A 56 1.99 -17.25 -5.90
N SER A 57 0.83 -16.98 -6.46
CA SER A 57 0.63 -16.22 -7.70
C SER A 57 0.53 -14.70 -7.53
N VAL A 58 0.72 -14.16 -6.32
CA VAL A 58 0.62 -12.71 -6.07
C VAL A 58 1.52 -11.92 -7.03
N ILE A 59 0.91 -10.98 -7.75
CA ILE A 59 1.55 -9.93 -8.55
C ILE A 59 1.33 -8.57 -7.86
N THR A 60 2.28 -7.64 -7.94
CA THR A 60 2.07 -6.27 -7.45
C THR A 60 0.90 -5.61 -8.18
N ASN A 61 0.14 -4.80 -7.45
CA ASN A 61 -0.88 -3.91 -8.01
C ASN A 61 -0.34 -2.50 -8.27
N SER A 62 0.94 -2.22 -7.99
CA SER A 62 1.62 -0.97 -8.32
C SER A 62 2.83 -1.25 -9.21
N SER A 63 3.15 -0.27 -10.06
CA SER A 63 4.17 -0.39 -11.11
C SER A 63 5.58 -0.15 -10.60
N LYS A 64 6.57 -0.71 -11.29
CA LYS A 64 7.97 -0.73 -10.87
C LYS A 64 8.57 0.66 -10.64
N GLU A 65 8.24 1.64 -11.50
CA GLU A 65 8.78 3.00 -11.40
C GLU A 65 8.04 3.87 -10.39
N MET A 66 6.87 3.43 -9.92
CA MET A 66 6.09 4.11 -8.89
C MET A 66 6.35 3.50 -7.51
N SER A 67 6.67 2.21 -7.44
CA SER A 67 6.84 1.44 -6.20
C SER A 67 8.30 1.16 -5.80
N CYS A 68 9.28 1.61 -6.58
CA CYS A 68 10.69 1.53 -6.19
C CYS A 68 11.05 2.48 -5.03
N PHE A 69 12.25 2.32 -4.46
CA PHE A 69 12.79 3.29 -3.51
C PHE A 69 13.33 4.50 -4.27
N SER A 70 13.25 5.68 -3.65
CA SER A 70 13.47 6.97 -4.31
C SER A 70 14.86 7.18 -4.89
N ASP A 71 15.85 6.40 -4.46
CA ASP A 71 17.24 6.42 -4.94
C ASP A 71 17.73 5.06 -5.48
N PHE A 72 16.81 4.13 -5.71
CA PHE A 72 17.14 2.79 -6.21
C PHE A 72 16.06 2.29 -7.19
N PRO A 73 16.10 2.70 -8.47
CA PRO A 73 15.18 2.20 -9.48
C PRO A 73 15.24 0.68 -9.63
N MET A 74 14.10 0.05 -9.93
CA MET A 74 14.10 -1.37 -10.30
C MET A 74 14.88 -1.60 -11.62
N PRO A 75 15.52 -2.77 -11.80
CA PRO A 75 16.25 -3.07 -13.04
C PRO A 75 15.39 -2.85 -14.30
N GLU A 76 16.00 -2.33 -15.37
CA GLU A 76 15.25 -1.97 -16.59
C GLU A 76 14.50 -3.15 -17.22
N HIS A 77 15.03 -4.36 -17.09
CA HIS A 77 14.48 -5.60 -17.64
C HIS A 77 13.33 -6.17 -16.79
N PHE A 78 13.08 -5.66 -15.58
CA PHE A 78 11.96 -6.10 -14.78
C PHE A 78 10.62 -5.72 -15.42
N PRO A 79 9.58 -6.57 -15.33
CA PRO A 79 8.24 -6.23 -15.77
C PRO A 79 7.68 -5.06 -14.95
N ASN A 80 6.69 -4.35 -15.50
CA ASN A 80 6.08 -3.21 -14.81
C ASN A 80 5.33 -3.63 -13.55
N PHE A 81 4.66 -4.79 -13.55
CA PHE A 81 4.06 -5.40 -12.36
C PHE A 81 4.79 -6.70 -12.06
N LEU A 82 5.13 -6.93 -10.80
CA LEU A 82 6.09 -7.95 -10.40
C LEU A 82 5.40 -9.10 -9.70
N HIS A 83 5.71 -10.33 -10.11
CA HIS A 83 5.46 -11.49 -9.26
C HIS A 83 6.25 -11.35 -7.95
N ASN A 84 5.68 -11.85 -6.84
CA ASN A 84 6.29 -11.75 -5.51
C ASN A 84 7.77 -12.20 -5.46
N THR A 85 8.15 -13.21 -6.25
CA THR A 85 9.55 -13.67 -6.37
C THR A 85 10.48 -12.60 -6.97
N ARG A 86 10.03 -11.87 -7.99
CA ARG A 86 10.78 -10.76 -8.60
C ARG A 86 10.80 -9.54 -7.68
N PHE A 87 9.74 -9.32 -6.93
CA PHE A 87 9.74 -8.25 -5.93
C PHE A 87 10.73 -8.55 -4.79
N LEU A 88 10.77 -9.80 -4.30
CA LEU A 88 11.77 -10.23 -3.31
C LEU A 88 13.20 -10.12 -3.86
N GLU A 89 13.42 -10.43 -5.15
CA GLU A 89 14.70 -10.22 -5.83
C GLU A 89 15.12 -8.74 -5.76
N TYR A 90 14.22 -7.80 -6.03
CA TYR A 90 14.49 -6.37 -5.87
C TYR A 90 14.86 -5.99 -4.43
N LEU A 91 14.17 -6.52 -3.42
CA LEU A 91 14.51 -6.26 -2.02
C LEU A 91 15.90 -6.80 -1.64
N LYS A 92 16.28 -7.96 -2.19
CA LYS A 92 17.63 -8.53 -2.02
C LYS A 92 18.69 -7.67 -2.72
N LEU A 93 18.41 -7.16 -3.92
CA LEU A 93 19.29 -6.23 -4.62
C LEU A 93 19.49 -4.93 -3.82
N TYR A 94 18.41 -4.37 -3.26
CA TYR A 94 18.46 -3.19 -2.40
C TYR A 94 19.31 -3.44 -1.14
N ALA A 95 19.03 -4.54 -0.42
CA ALA A 95 19.76 -4.91 0.78
C ALA A 95 21.26 -5.16 0.52
N LYS A 96 21.59 -5.75 -0.63
CA LYS A 96 22.99 -5.95 -1.05
C LYS A 96 23.66 -4.63 -1.43
N HIS A 97 22.99 -3.77 -2.21
CA HIS A 97 23.55 -2.52 -2.71
C HIS A 97 23.94 -1.57 -1.58
N PHE A 98 23.09 -1.46 -0.56
CA PHE A 98 23.33 -0.61 0.61
C PHE A 98 23.97 -1.34 1.81
N ASP A 99 24.42 -2.60 1.61
CA ASP A 99 25.06 -3.43 2.63
C ASP A 99 24.28 -3.51 3.97
N LEU A 100 22.97 -3.75 3.87
CA LEU A 100 22.03 -3.70 4.99
C LEU A 100 22.03 -4.98 5.84
N LEU A 101 22.41 -6.11 5.25
CA LEU A 101 22.24 -7.44 5.86
C LEU A 101 23.04 -7.60 7.16
N LYS A 102 24.19 -6.94 7.29
CA LYS A 102 25.04 -7.00 8.50
C LYS A 102 24.38 -6.41 9.76
N TYR A 103 23.31 -5.63 9.59
CA TYR A 103 22.56 -5.05 10.71
C TYR A 103 21.38 -5.91 11.15
N ILE A 104 21.12 -7.05 10.48
CA ILE A 104 19.94 -7.88 10.72
C ILE A 104 20.32 -9.13 11.50
N GLN A 105 19.65 -9.33 12.63
CA GLN A 105 19.70 -10.54 13.43
C GLN A 105 18.47 -11.39 13.11
N PHE A 106 18.66 -12.43 12.29
CA PHE A 106 17.62 -13.40 11.95
C PHE A 106 17.35 -14.36 13.08
N LYS A 107 16.14 -14.95 13.08
CA LYS A 107 15.66 -15.85 14.15
C LYS A 107 15.77 -15.22 15.53
N THR A 108 15.51 -13.92 15.60
CA THR A 108 15.53 -13.11 16.82
C THR A 108 14.23 -12.33 16.92
N THR A 109 13.31 -12.86 17.72
CA THR A 109 11.98 -12.25 17.90
C THR A 109 12.03 -11.21 19.01
N VAL A 110 11.46 -10.03 18.80
CA VAL A 110 11.28 -9.05 19.88
C VAL A 110 10.07 -9.44 20.70
N ILE A 111 10.28 -9.68 22.00
CA ILE A 111 9.25 -10.10 22.94
C ILE A 111 8.68 -8.91 23.70
N SER A 112 9.50 -7.90 24.01
CA SER A 112 9.05 -6.74 24.78
C SER A 112 9.90 -5.51 24.47
N VAL A 113 9.26 -4.34 24.44
CA VAL A 113 9.86 -3.03 24.30
C VAL A 113 9.28 -2.14 25.40
N ARG A 114 10.12 -1.72 26.34
CA ARG A 114 9.70 -0.95 27.52
C ARG A 114 10.47 0.35 27.63
N LYS A 115 9.83 1.38 28.18
CA LYS A 115 10.51 2.62 28.56
C LYS A 115 11.56 2.32 29.64
N CYS A 116 12.75 2.94 29.56
CA CYS A 116 13.67 2.97 30.70
C CYS A 116 13.04 3.76 31.88
N GLN A 117 13.52 3.53 33.10
CA GLN A 117 12.99 4.23 34.30
C GLN A 117 13.11 5.77 34.18
N ASP A 118 14.15 6.25 33.51
CA ASP A 118 14.45 7.66 33.28
C ASP A 118 14.04 8.15 31.87
N PHE A 119 13.08 7.48 31.23
CA PHE A 119 12.61 7.80 29.88
C PHE A 119 12.25 9.28 29.66
N SER A 120 11.61 9.93 30.63
CA SER A 120 11.24 11.35 30.55
C SER A 120 12.46 12.28 30.37
N THR A 121 13.64 11.84 30.80
CA THR A 121 14.90 12.57 30.64
C THR A 121 15.67 12.10 29.41
N ILE A 122 15.92 10.80 29.29
CA ILE A 122 16.84 10.24 28.28
C ILE A 122 16.16 9.69 27.01
N GLY A 123 14.89 9.29 27.10
CA GLY A 123 14.11 8.75 25.98
C GLY A 123 14.51 7.35 25.50
N GLN A 124 15.20 6.55 26.31
CA GLN A 124 15.71 5.23 25.90
C GLN A 124 14.72 4.09 26.16
N TRP A 125 14.90 3.00 25.39
CA TRP A 125 14.06 1.82 25.42
C TRP A 125 14.87 0.58 25.78
N ILE A 126 14.29 -0.29 26.60
CA ILE A 126 14.78 -1.65 26.84
C ILE A 126 14.06 -2.58 25.85
N VAL A 127 14.83 -3.24 24.98
CA VAL A 127 14.33 -4.20 24.01
C VAL A 127 14.75 -5.60 24.44
N ILE A 128 13.76 -6.44 24.72
CA ILE A 128 13.95 -7.86 25.08
C ILE A 128 13.69 -8.69 23.83
N THR A 129 14.68 -9.48 23.47
CA THR A 129 14.67 -10.35 22.30
C THR A 129 14.83 -11.80 22.71
N GLU A 130 14.29 -12.72 21.93
CA GLU A 130 14.45 -14.15 22.11
C GLU A 130 15.05 -14.79 20.86
N SER A 131 16.10 -15.58 21.05
CA SER A 131 16.71 -16.42 20.00
C SER A 131 17.11 -17.77 20.59
N ASN A 132 16.71 -18.87 19.93
CA ASN A 132 16.95 -20.25 20.38
C ASN A 132 16.56 -20.49 21.87
N GLY A 133 15.42 -19.94 22.29
CA GLY A 133 14.91 -20.06 23.67
C GLY A 133 15.67 -19.23 24.73
N LYS A 134 16.65 -18.41 24.33
CA LYS A 134 17.39 -17.52 25.23
C LYS A 134 16.93 -16.08 25.03
N GLN A 135 16.58 -15.43 26.14
CA GLN A 135 16.22 -14.02 26.13
C GLN A 135 17.42 -13.13 26.42
N VAL A 136 17.57 -12.07 25.63
CA VAL A 136 18.62 -11.05 25.77
C VAL A 136 17.95 -9.69 25.82
N SER A 137 18.36 -8.89 26.80
CA SER A 137 17.93 -7.50 26.97
C SER A 137 19.02 -6.54 26.48
N ALA A 138 18.63 -5.51 25.74
CA ALA A 138 19.55 -4.45 25.30
C ALA A 138 18.84 -3.09 25.26
N THR A 139 19.59 -2.04 25.60
CA THR A 139 19.10 -0.65 25.58
C THR A 139 19.36 0.02 24.24
N PHE A 140 18.39 0.82 23.78
CA PHE A 140 18.44 1.59 22.54
C PHE A 140 17.96 3.02 22.76
N ASP A 141 18.50 3.96 21.98
CA ASP A 141 18.11 5.37 22.05
C ASP A 141 16.78 5.66 21.34
N ALA A 142 16.43 4.85 20.36
CA ALA A 142 15.16 4.93 19.66
C ALA A 142 14.73 3.58 19.08
N VAL A 143 13.45 3.44 18.74
CA VAL A 143 12.83 2.23 18.19
C VAL A 143 12.00 2.54 16.95
N MET A 144 12.20 1.77 15.88
CA MET A 144 11.37 1.77 14.67
C MET A 144 10.62 0.46 14.55
N VAL A 145 9.29 0.50 14.67
CA VAL A 145 8.42 -0.68 14.58
C VAL A 145 8.03 -0.93 13.11
N CYS A 146 8.46 -2.04 12.54
CA CYS A 146 8.34 -2.35 11.10
C CYS A 146 7.64 -3.70 10.83
N ILE A 147 6.69 -4.09 11.71
CA ILE A 147 6.07 -5.42 11.69
C ILE A 147 4.97 -5.60 10.62
N GLY A 148 4.48 -4.51 10.02
CA GLY A 148 3.33 -4.53 9.12
C GLY A 148 2.01 -4.83 9.84
N HIS A 149 0.92 -5.03 9.08
CA HIS A 149 -0.44 -5.11 9.63
C HIS A 149 -1.36 -6.10 8.92
N HIS A 150 -0.81 -6.94 8.04
CA HIS A 150 -1.54 -8.00 7.33
C HIS A 150 -1.22 -9.39 7.90
N ILE A 151 -1.12 -9.50 9.22
CA ILE A 151 -0.69 -10.72 9.91
C ILE A 151 -1.88 -11.43 10.57
N GLU A 152 -2.62 -10.72 11.42
CA GLU A 152 -3.72 -11.31 12.18
C GLU A 152 -4.96 -11.40 11.29
N SER A 153 -5.47 -12.61 11.08
CA SER A 153 -6.66 -12.82 10.26
C SER A 153 -7.90 -12.26 10.96
N TYR A 154 -8.74 -11.52 10.24
CA TYR A 154 -10.03 -11.07 10.76
C TYR A 154 -11.14 -11.93 10.18
N VAL A 155 -11.70 -12.82 10.99
CA VAL A 155 -12.77 -13.76 10.58
C VAL A 155 -14.01 -13.51 11.45
N PRO A 156 -14.96 -12.67 11.00
CA PRO A 156 -16.14 -12.31 11.80
C PRO A 156 -17.21 -13.40 11.72
N LEU A 157 -16.94 -14.59 12.27
CA LEU A 157 -17.86 -15.74 12.23
C LEU A 157 -19.24 -15.42 12.80
N GLN A 158 -19.31 -14.53 13.80
CA GLN A 158 -20.58 -14.05 14.37
C GLN A 158 -21.49 -13.31 13.38
N SER A 159 -20.94 -12.85 12.25
CA SER A 159 -21.72 -12.23 11.17
C SER A 159 -22.25 -13.24 10.15
N PHE A 160 -22.00 -14.53 10.35
CA PHE A 160 -22.40 -15.61 9.46
C PHE A 160 -23.11 -16.73 10.26
N PRO A 161 -24.38 -16.52 10.65
CA PRO A 161 -25.16 -17.52 11.37
C PRO A 161 -25.13 -18.89 10.67
N GLY A 162 -25.04 -19.97 11.43
CA GLY A 162 -25.06 -21.33 10.91
C GLY A 162 -23.72 -21.84 10.37
N ILE A 163 -22.66 -21.01 10.34
CA ILE A 163 -21.31 -21.45 9.92
C ILE A 163 -20.78 -22.60 10.79
N GLU A 164 -21.22 -22.70 12.05
CA GLU A 164 -20.91 -23.80 12.96
C GLU A 164 -21.55 -25.14 12.55
N LYS A 165 -22.62 -25.11 11.75
CA LYS A 165 -23.29 -26.31 11.22
C LYS A 165 -22.68 -26.78 9.90
N PHE A 166 -21.95 -25.90 9.21
CA PHE A 166 -21.39 -26.16 7.90
C PHE A 166 -20.40 -27.34 7.94
N LYS A 167 -20.68 -28.37 7.16
CA LYS A 167 -19.91 -29.63 7.11
C LYS A 167 -18.71 -29.57 6.16
N GLY A 168 -18.69 -28.58 5.26
CA GLY A 168 -17.57 -28.34 4.35
C GLY A 168 -16.37 -27.69 5.02
N GLN A 169 -15.33 -27.42 4.24
CA GLN A 169 -14.12 -26.77 4.75
C GLN A 169 -14.27 -25.25 4.75
N TYR A 170 -13.83 -24.55 5.79
CA TYR A 170 -13.67 -23.11 5.71
C TYR A 170 -12.37 -22.61 6.33
N PHE A 171 -11.81 -21.54 5.77
CA PHE A 171 -10.58 -20.92 6.25
C PHE A 171 -10.47 -19.46 5.76
N HIS A 172 -9.53 -18.70 6.34
CA HIS A 172 -9.28 -17.32 5.93
C HIS A 172 -8.27 -17.24 4.78
N SER A 173 -8.29 -16.17 3.99
CA SER A 173 -7.40 -15.98 2.82
C SER A 173 -5.90 -16.08 3.16
N ARG A 174 -5.50 -15.81 4.40
CA ARG A 174 -4.12 -15.98 4.90
C ARG A 174 -3.60 -17.42 4.74
N GLN A 175 -4.50 -18.41 4.84
CA GLN A 175 -4.20 -19.84 4.76
C GLN A 175 -4.15 -20.33 3.32
N TYR A 176 -4.70 -19.58 2.37
CA TYR A 176 -4.65 -19.91 0.96
C TYR A 176 -3.21 -19.80 0.42
N LYS A 177 -2.81 -20.77 -0.42
CA LYS A 177 -1.45 -20.86 -0.97
C LYS A 177 -1.43 -21.08 -2.46
N THR A 178 -2.14 -22.09 -2.91
CA THR A 178 -2.19 -22.50 -4.31
C THR A 178 -3.57 -23.10 -4.62
N PRO A 179 -3.94 -23.20 -5.90
CA PRO A 179 -5.25 -23.72 -6.28
C PRO A 179 -5.34 -25.26 -6.30
N GLU A 180 -4.23 -25.98 -6.13
CA GLU A 180 -4.25 -27.45 -6.07
C GLU A 180 -5.03 -27.95 -4.84
N GLY A 181 -5.84 -28.98 -5.02
CA GLY A 181 -6.71 -29.55 -3.99
C GLY A 181 -8.13 -28.99 -3.98
N PHE A 182 -8.43 -28.06 -4.89
CA PHE A 182 -9.76 -27.46 -5.08
C PHE A 182 -10.44 -27.91 -6.38
N GLU A 183 -9.85 -28.87 -7.10
CA GLU A 183 -10.43 -29.47 -8.29
C GLU A 183 -11.83 -30.07 -8.01
N GLY A 184 -12.80 -29.75 -8.88
CA GLY A 184 -14.14 -30.30 -8.79
C GLY A 184 -14.98 -29.81 -7.60
N LYS A 185 -14.50 -28.83 -6.83
CA LYS A 185 -15.23 -28.28 -5.67
C LYS A 185 -16.10 -27.08 -6.04
N THR A 186 -17.17 -26.88 -5.29
CA THR A 186 -17.99 -25.67 -5.32
C THR A 186 -17.56 -24.73 -4.19
N ILE A 187 -17.09 -23.53 -4.55
CA ILE A 187 -16.34 -22.67 -3.63
C ILE A 187 -17.04 -21.33 -3.47
N LEU A 188 -17.19 -20.89 -2.23
CA LEU A 188 -17.66 -19.56 -1.89
C LEU A 188 -16.52 -18.71 -1.32
N VAL A 189 -16.16 -17.62 -1.99
CA VAL A 189 -15.21 -16.63 -1.48
C VAL A 189 -15.99 -15.45 -0.91
N VAL A 190 -15.78 -15.16 0.37
CA VAL A 190 -16.49 -14.10 1.10
C VAL A 190 -15.62 -12.85 1.21
N GLY A 191 -16.13 -11.72 0.72
CA GLY A 191 -15.47 -10.43 0.72
C GLY A 191 -15.17 -9.92 -0.68
N MET A 192 -14.84 -8.64 -0.78
CA MET A 192 -14.47 -7.98 -2.04
C MET A 192 -13.24 -7.09 -1.86
N GLY A 193 -12.15 -7.72 -1.42
CA GLY A 193 -10.81 -7.12 -1.44
C GLY A 193 -9.96 -7.73 -2.57
N ASN A 194 -8.78 -7.17 -2.81
CA ASN A 194 -7.84 -7.68 -3.82
C ASN A 194 -7.61 -9.20 -3.69
N SER A 195 -7.38 -9.69 -2.47
CA SER A 195 -7.23 -11.14 -2.23
C SER A 195 -8.47 -11.95 -2.57
N ALA A 196 -9.68 -11.43 -2.36
CA ALA A 196 -10.91 -12.16 -2.68
C ALA A 196 -11.04 -12.38 -4.19
N SER A 197 -10.79 -11.33 -4.98
CA SER A 197 -10.82 -11.39 -6.44
C SER A 197 -9.75 -12.31 -7.00
N ASP A 198 -8.50 -12.18 -6.55
CA ASP A 198 -7.40 -12.99 -7.06
C ASP A 198 -7.61 -14.48 -6.77
N ILE A 199 -8.05 -14.81 -5.54
CA ILE A 199 -8.36 -16.20 -5.16
C ILE A 199 -9.54 -16.74 -5.97
N ALA A 200 -10.61 -15.96 -6.13
CA ALA A 200 -11.78 -16.38 -6.90
C ALA A 200 -11.40 -16.65 -8.37
N VAL A 201 -10.62 -15.76 -8.99
CA VAL A 201 -10.15 -15.90 -10.37
C VAL A 201 -9.21 -17.09 -10.53
N GLU A 202 -8.31 -17.32 -9.58
CA GLU A 202 -7.38 -18.46 -9.66
C GLU A 202 -8.12 -19.79 -9.51
N LEU A 203 -9.04 -19.89 -8.56
CA LEU A 203 -9.80 -21.11 -8.29
C LEU A 203 -10.79 -21.46 -9.39
N CYS A 204 -11.38 -20.47 -10.08
CA CYS A 204 -12.40 -20.74 -11.11
C CYS A 204 -11.87 -21.52 -12.32
N GLN A 205 -10.55 -21.67 -12.45
CA GLN A 205 -9.93 -22.46 -13.52
C GLN A 205 -9.95 -23.97 -13.23
N ARG A 206 -10.19 -24.38 -11.97
CA ARG A 206 -10.11 -25.78 -11.51
C ARG A 206 -11.33 -26.25 -10.73
N ALA A 207 -11.99 -25.34 -10.03
CA ALA A 207 -13.22 -25.59 -9.30
C ALA A 207 -14.38 -25.91 -10.25
N THR A 208 -15.41 -26.61 -9.75
CA THR A 208 -16.67 -26.80 -10.47
C THR A 208 -17.39 -25.47 -10.65
N GLN A 209 -17.43 -24.65 -9.59
CA GLN A 209 -18.01 -23.31 -9.61
C GLN A 209 -17.45 -22.46 -8.49
N VAL A 210 -17.21 -21.17 -8.76
CA VAL A 210 -16.79 -20.19 -7.75
C VAL A 210 -17.85 -19.10 -7.62
N TYR A 211 -18.21 -18.79 -6.37
CA TYR A 211 -19.07 -17.67 -6.03
C TYR A 211 -18.28 -16.62 -5.25
N LEU A 212 -18.48 -15.35 -5.57
CA LEU A 212 -17.83 -14.22 -4.92
C LEU A 212 -18.89 -13.38 -4.21
N SER A 213 -18.95 -13.48 -2.88
CA SER A 213 -19.96 -12.83 -2.06
C SER A 213 -19.47 -11.47 -1.54
N THR A 214 -20.24 -10.42 -1.80
CA THR A 214 -19.92 -9.05 -1.38
C THR A 214 -21.11 -8.37 -0.72
N ARG A 215 -20.84 -7.60 0.34
CA ARG A 215 -21.87 -6.78 1.01
C ARG A 215 -22.12 -5.46 0.29
N GLY A 216 -21.05 -4.80 -0.16
CA GLY A 216 -21.11 -3.39 -0.54
C GLY A 216 -20.64 -3.10 -1.96
N GLY A 217 -20.30 -4.12 -2.75
CA GLY A 217 -19.65 -3.95 -4.05
C GLY A 217 -18.24 -3.35 -3.96
N SER A 218 -17.59 -3.24 -5.11
CA SER A 218 -16.33 -2.49 -5.29
C SER A 218 -16.17 -2.12 -6.76
N TRP A 219 -15.59 -0.94 -7.00
CA TRP A 219 -14.99 -0.67 -8.30
C TRP A 219 -13.86 -1.68 -8.55
N VAL A 220 -13.78 -2.19 -9.77
CA VAL A 220 -12.74 -3.09 -10.25
C VAL A 220 -12.01 -2.39 -11.39
N MET A 221 -10.68 -2.40 -11.32
CA MET A 221 -9.82 -1.72 -12.27
C MET A 221 -8.70 -2.63 -12.73
N SER A 222 -8.35 -2.54 -14.01
CA SER A 222 -7.20 -3.25 -14.56
C SER A 222 -5.90 -2.51 -14.24
N ARG A 223 -4.82 -3.28 -14.09
CA ARG A 223 -3.45 -2.78 -14.08
C ARG A 223 -3.08 -2.15 -15.41
N VAL A 224 -3.65 -2.65 -16.50
CA VAL A 224 -3.56 -2.09 -17.85
C VAL A 224 -4.56 -0.95 -17.97
N TYR A 225 -4.06 0.26 -18.20
CA TYR A 225 -4.86 1.47 -18.25
C TYR A 225 -4.66 2.20 -19.59
N ASP A 226 -4.87 3.51 -19.62
CA ASP A 226 -4.77 4.34 -20.84
C ASP A 226 -3.50 4.03 -21.67
N ASN A 227 -3.71 3.67 -22.95
CA ASN A 227 -2.66 3.31 -23.92
C ASN A 227 -1.74 2.15 -23.49
N GLY A 228 -2.20 1.29 -22.57
CA GLY A 228 -1.43 0.17 -22.04
C GLY A 228 -0.37 0.58 -21.01
N TYR A 229 -0.40 1.82 -20.50
CA TYR A 229 0.45 2.21 -19.37
C TYR A 229 -0.09 1.65 -18.06
N PRO A 230 0.78 1.45 -17.05
CA PRO A 230 0.33 1.12 -15.71
C PRO A 230 -0.59 2.19 -15.14
N TRP A 231 -1.71 1.77 -14.53
CA TRP A 231 -2.73 2.68 -13.99
C TRP A 231 -2.17 3.79 -13.08
N ASP A 232 -1.22 3.44 -12.19
CA ASP A 232 -0.68 4.37 -11.20
C ASP A 232 0.19 5.46 -11.82
N THR A 233 0.83 5.17 -12.97
CA THR A 233 1.57 6.17 -13.72
C THR A 233 0.66 7.24 -14.33
N VAL A 234 -0.60 6.90 -14.61
CA VAL A 234 -1.60 7.79 -15.21
C VAL A 234 -2.41 8.52 -14.13
N ILE A 235 -2.83 7.80 -13.08
CA ILE A 235 -3.69 8.34 -12.04
C ILE A 235 -2.90 9.17 -11.03
N HIS A 236 -1.73 8.71 -10.58
CA HIS A 236 -0.93 9.41 -9.57
C HIS A 236 0.02 10.43 -10.19
N THR A 237 -0.56 11.50 -10.74
CA THR A 237 0.17 12.72 -11.12
C THR A 237 -0.20 13.87 -10.19
N ARG A 238 0.68 14.87 -10.06
CA ARG A 238 0.38 16.05 -9.23
C ARG A 238 -0.77 16.87 -9.82
N PHE A 239 -0.84 16.95 -11.14
CA PHE A 239 -1.95 17.59 -11.86
C PHE A 239 -3.30 16.89 -11.61
N SER A 240 -3.35 15.56 -11.71
CA SER A 240 -4.56 14.78 -11.39
C SER A 240 -4.97 14.97 -9.92
N ASN A 241 -4.00 15.05 -9.00
CA ASN A 241 -4.29 15.33 -7.60
C ASN A 241 -4.86 16.74 -7.39
N LEU A 242 -4.29 17.75 -8.06
CA LEU A 242 -4.81 19.12 -8.01
C LEU A 242 -6.26 19.16 -8.49
N ILE A 243 -6.55 18.59 -9.65
CA ILE A 243 -7.92 18.48 -10.19
C ILE A 243 -8.86 17.83 -9.16
N ARG A 244 -8.47 16.68 -8.60
CA ARG A 244 -9.27 15.96 -7.60
C ARG A 244 -9.53 16.77 -6.33
N SER A 245 -8.54 17.57 -5.91
CA SER A 245 -8.66 18.42 -4.71
C SER A 245 -9.48 19.69 -4.94
N SER A 246 -9.56 20.17 -6.18
CA SER A 246 -10.24 21.42 -6.54
C SER A 246 -11.64 21.21 -7.13
N LEU A 247 -11.94 20.05 -7.70
CA LEU A 247 -13.25 19.77 -8.29
C LEU A 247 -14.34 19.61 -7.22
N PRO A 248 -15.56 20.13 -7.47
CA PRO A 248 -16.71 19.80 -6.65
C PRO A 248 -16.94 18.30 -6.58
N TRP A 249 -17.28 17.80 -5.39
CA TRP A 249 -17.42 16.38 -5.12
C TRP A 249 -18.37 15.64 -6.07
N THR A 250 -19.48 16.27 -6.46
CA THR A 250 -20.47 15.70 -7.40
C THR A 250 -19.86 15.43 -8.78
N LEU A 251 -19.06 16.38 -9.28
CA LEU A 251 -18.38 16.25 -10.57
C LEU A 251 -17.25 15.22 -10.49
N LEU A 252 -16.46 15.23 -9.41
CA LEU A 252 -15.41 14.22 -9.18
C LEU A 252 -16.00 12.80 -9.15
N LYS A 253 -17.11 12.62 -8.43
CA LYS A 253 -17.83 11.34 -8.39
C LYS A 253 -18.26 10.91 -9.79
N TRP A 254 -18.92 11.80 -10.54
CA TRP A 254 -19.39 11.50 -11.90
C TRP A 254 -18.23 11.11 -12.84
N VAL A 255 -17.13 11.86 -12.83
CA VAL A 255 -15.94 11.54 -13.65
C VAL A 255 -15.35 10.19 -13.24
N THR A 256 -15.22 9.92 -11.95
CA THR A 256 -14.65 8.66 -11.43
C THR A 256 -15.54 7.47 -11.81
N GLU A 257 -16.85 7.59 -11.61
CA GLU A 257 -17.82 6.56 -11.97
C GLU A 257 -17.84 6.28 -13.48
N LYS A 258 -17.81 7.33 -14.30
CA LYS A 258 -17.70 7.19 -15.76
C LYS A 258 -16.42 6.44 -16.12
N LYS A 259 -15.28 6.86 -15.57
CA LYS A 259 -13.96 6.28 -15.88
C LYS A 259 -13.85 4.80 -15.45
N MET A 260 -14.42 4.44 -14.29
CA MET A 260 -14.46 3.04 -13.86
C MET A 260 -15.33 2.17 -14.78
N ASN A 261 -16.45 2.71 -15.28
CA ASN A 261 -17.34 1.99 -16.18
C ASN A 261 -16.89 1.98 -17.66
N GLU A 262 -15.80 2.68 -18.03
CA GLU A 262 -15.26 2.62 -19.39
C GLU A 262 -14.78 1.22 -19.77
N TRP A 263 -14.33 0.42 -18.79
CA TRP A 263 -13.89 -0.96 -19.05
C TRP A 263 -15.08 -1.92 -19.19
N PHE A 264 -16.00 -1.89 -18.22
CA PHE A 264 -17.26 -2.62 -18.24
C PHE A 264 -18.26 -1.98 -17.27
N ASP A 265 -19.54 -2.17 -17.52
CA ASP A 265 -20.60 -1.66 -16.66
C ASP A 265 -20.70 -2.47 -15.36
N HIS A 266 -20.33 -1.85 -14.23
CA HIS A 266 -20.31 -2.51 -12.94
C HIS A 266 -21.70 -2.83 -12.39
N GLU A 267 -22.75 -2.15 -12.85
CA GLU A 267 -24.13 -2.45 -12.46
C GLU A 267 -24.57 -3.77 -13.08
N ASN A 268 -24.33 -3.95 -14.38
CA ASN A 268 -24.64 -5.19 -15.10
C ASN A 268 -23.87 -6.41 -14.57
N TYR A 269 -22.70 -6.20 -13.96
CA TYR A 269 -21.86 -7.26 -13.40
C TYR A 269 -22.10 -7.49 -11.90
N GLY A 270 -23.02 -6.74 -11.27
CA GLY A 270 -23.35 -6.88 -9.84
C GLY A 270 -22.25 -6.39 -8.89
N LEU A 271 -21.39 -5.49 -9.34
CA LEU A 271 -20.19 -5.03 -8.63
C LEU A 271 -20.28 -3.59 -8.11
N VAL A 272 -21.25 -2.82 -8.62
CA VAL A 272 -21.39 -1.40 -8.29
C VAL A 272 -21.41 -1.15 -6.78
N PRO A 273 -20.59 -0.22 -6.25
CA PRO A 273 -20.59 0.07 -4.83
C PRO A 273 -21.90 0.66 -4.33
N GLN A 274 -22.37 0.23 -3.16
CA GLN A 274 -23.56 0.81 -2.52
C GLN A 274 -23.43 2.31 -2.32
N ASN A 275 -22.28 2.75 -1.77
CA ASN A 275 -21.95 4.17 -1.66
C ASN A 275 -20.95 4.57 -2.74
N ARG A 276 -21.47 4.92 -3.92
CA ARG A 276 -20.69 5.40 -5.07
C ARG A 276 -19.91 6.68 -4.78
N ALA A 277 -20.21 7.41 -3.70
CA ALA A 277 -19.46 8.60 -3.34
C ALA A 277 -18.08 8.26 -2.75
N LEU A 278 -17.95 7.14 -2.03
CA LEU A 278 -16.69 6.86 -1.32
C LEU A 278 -15.55 6.53 -2.29
N MET A 279 -14.39 7.12 -2.03
CA MET A 279 -13.12 6.87 -2.73
C MET A 279 -12.41 5.65 -2.15
N LYS A 280 -13.15 4.56 -1.86
CA LYS A 280 -12.58 3.31 -1.34
C LYS A 280 -11.54 2.77 -2.33
N GLU A 281 -10.48 2.14 -1.82
CA GLU A 281 -9.50 1.44 -2.68
C GLU A 281 -10.24 0.48 -3.64
N PRO A 282 -10.04 0.62 -4.96
CA PRO A 282 -10.63 -0.30 -5.93
C PRO A 282 -9.93 -1.66 -5.87
N VAL A 283 -10.60 -2.68 -6.40
CA VAL A 283 -10.00 -4.00 -6.61
C VAL A 283 -9.20 -3.99 -7.90
N PHE A 284 -7.94 -4.39 -7.84
CA PHE A 284 -7.05 -4.52 -8.98
C PHE A 284 -7.03 -5.96 -9.46
N ASN A 285 -7.77 -6.26 -10.53
CA ASN A 285 -7.77 -7.59 -11.11
C ASN A 285 -8.11 -7.51 -12.59
N ASP A 286 -7.18 -7.98 -13.43
CA ASP A 286 -7.30 -7.85 -14.90
C ASP A 286 -8.23 -8.91 -15.50
N ASP A 287 -8.53 -9.96 -14.75
CA ASP A 287 -9.22 -11.16 -15.23
C ASP A 287 -10.67 -11.23 -14.75
N LEU A 288 -10.98 -10.68 -13.57
CA LEU A 288 -12.28 -10.83 -12.89
C LEU A 288 -13.47 -10.53 -13.81
N PRO A 289 -13.52 -9.42 -14.57
CA PRO A 289 -14.66 -9.15 -15.44
C PRO A 289 -14.86 -10.24 -16.49
N SER A 290 -13.78 -10.74 -17.09
CA SER A 290 -13.87 -11.84 -18.06
C SER A 290 -14.36 -13.14 -17.42
N ARG A 291 -13.95 -13.43 -16.17
CA ARG A 291 -14.40 -14.63 -15.44
C ARG A 291 -15.86 -14.56 -15.03
N ILE A 292 -16.37 -13.37 -14.74
CA ILE A 292 -17.81 -13.14 -14.53
C ILE A 292 -18.57 -13.33 -15.84
N LEU A 293 -18.08 -12.73 -16.93
CA LEU A 293 -18.71 -12.84 -18.24
C LEU A 293 -18.80 -14.29 -18.74
N CYS A 294 -17.79 -15.12 -18.46
CA CYS A 294 -17.79 -16.55 -18.77
C CYS A 294 -18.60 -17.41 -17.79
N GLY A 295 -19.16 -16.83 -16.71
CA GLY A 295 -19.91 -17.55 -15.69
C GLY A 295 -19.06 -18.39 -14.72
N SER A 296 -17.74 -18.42 -14.90
CA SER A 296 -16.81 -19.18 -14.02
C SER A 296 -16.72 -18.59 -12.61
N VAL A 297 -16.98 -17.29 -12.47
CA VAL A 297 -17.15 -16.61 -11.17
C VAL A 297 -18.52 -15.96 -11.15
N VAL A 298 -19.35 -16.31 -10.17
CA VAL A 298 -20.70 -15.73 -10.00
C VAL A 298 -20.71 -14.81 -8.78
N VAL A 299 -21.02 -13.54 -8.99
CA VAL A 299 -21.14 -12.57 -7.90
C VAL A 299 -22.44 -12.80 -7.14
N LYS A 300 -22.37 -12.75 -5.81
CA LYS A 300 -23.52 -12.88 -4.91
C LYS A 300 -23.55 -11.76 -3.88
N PRO A 301 -24.74 -11.41 -3.35
CA PRO A 301 -24.81 -10.56 -2.17
C PRO A 301 -24.20 -11.27 -0.95
N ILE A 302 -24.18 -10.60 0.19
CA ILE A 302 -23.63 -11.19 1.41
C ILE A 302 -24.44 -12.41 1.85
N VAL A 303 -23.75 -13.40 2.42
CA VAL A 303 -24.39 -14.57 3.02
C VAL A 303 -25.23 -14.14 4.22
N LYS A 304 -26.50 -14.55 4.23
CA LYS A 304 -27.44 -14.36 5.33
C LYS A 304 -27.31 -15.46 6.38
N GLU A 305 -27.21 -16.71 5.94
CA GLU A 305 -27.09 -17.88 6.83
C GLU A 305 -26.43 -19.06 6.08
N PHE A 306 -25.65 -19.86 6.80
CA PHE A 306 -25.15 -21.15 6.35
C PHE A 306 -26.01 -22.30 6.88
N THR A 307 -26.19 -23.33 6.07
CA THR A 307 -26.71 -24.62 6.52
C THR A 307 -25.57 -25.63 6.61
N GLU A 308 -25.89 -26.92 6.76
CA GLU A 308 -24.88 -27.98 6.75
C GLU A 308 -24.09 -28.04 5.43
N THR A 309 -24.71 -27.74 4.29
CA THR A 309 -24.11 -27.90 2.95
C THR A 309 -24.46 -26.77 1.97
N SER A 310 -25.18 -25.74 2.41
CA SER A 310 -25.61 -24.63 1.56
C SER A 310 -25.37 -23.26 2.19
N ALA A 311 -25.36 -22.23 1.34
CA ALA A 311 -25.32 -20.83 1.75
C ALA A 311 -26.56 -20.09 1.22
N ILE A 312 -27.29 -19.44 2.11
CA ILE A 312 -28.45 -18.60 1.80
C ILE A 312 -27.98 -17.15 1.77
N PHE A 313 -28.27 -16.42 0.70
CA PHE A 313 -27.85 -15.02 0.55
C PHE A 313 -28.97 -14.05 0.93
N GLU A 314 -28.64 -12.77 1.14
CA GLU A 314 -29.61 -11.73 1.51
C GLU A 314 -30.74 -11.52 0.49
N ASP A 315 -30.50 -11.82 -0.79
CA ASP A 315 -31.50 -11.75 -1.86
C ASP A 315 -32.46 -12.96 -1.88
N GLY A 316 -32.29 -13.90 -0.94
CA GLY A 316 -33.08 -15.13 -0.85
C GLY A 316 -32.60 -16.24 -1.79
N THR A 317 -31.60 -16.01 -2.63
CA THR A 317 -31.01 -17.08 -3.44
C THR A 317 -30.22 -18.05 -2.57
N VAL A 318 -30.17 -19.32 -2.99
CA VAL A 318 -29.48 -20.39 -2.28
C VAL A 318 -28.41 -20.99 -3.17
N MET A 319 -27.22 -21.20 -2.62
CA MET A 319 -26.15 -21.99 -3.23
C MET A 319 -26.08 -23.33 -2.50
N GLU A 320 -26.45 -24.40 -3.19
CA GLU A 320 -26.37 -25.77 -2.67
C GLU A 320 -24.99 -26.38 -2.90
N ASN A 321 -24.68 -27.45 -2.15
CA ASN A 321 -23.46 -28.25 -2.31
C ASN A 321 -22.16 -27.42 -2.20
N VAL A 322 -22.10 -26.53 -1.21
CA VAL A 322 -20.90 -25.73 -0.93
C VAL A 322 -19.86 -26.63 -0.27
N ASP A 323 -18.73 -26.83 -0.94
CA ASP A 323 -17.64 -27.66 -0.41
C ASP A 323 -16.65 -26.84 0.43
N VAL A 324 -16.41 -25.59 0.02
CA VAL A 324 -15.38 -24.72 0.61
C VAL A 324 -15.87 -23.28 0.76
N VAL A 325 -15.62 -22.69 1.93
CA VAL A 325 -15.80 -21.25 2.17
C VAL A 325 -14.45 -20.59 2.49
N ILE A 326 -14.08 -19.57 1.71
CA ILE A 326 -12.85 -18.81 1.92
C ILE A 326 -13.19 -17.40 2.39
N PHE A 327 -12.89 -17.09 3.64
CA PHE A 327 -13.07 -15.75 4.21
C PHE A 327 -11.90 -14.85 3.79
N ALA A 328 -12.12 -13.99 2.79
CA ALA A 328 -11.22 -12.93 2.38
C ALA A 328 -11.61 -11.58 3.01
N THR A 329 -11.87 -11.63 4.32
CA THR A 329 -12.46 -10.54 5.13
C THR A 329 -11.44 -9.57 5.72
N GLY A 330 -10.16 -9.72 5.37
CA GLY A 330 -9.09 -8.79 5.72
C GLY A 330 -8.39 -9.13 7.03
N TYR A 331 -7.64 -8.17 7.56
CA TYR A 331 -6.70 -8.42 8.65
C TYR A 331 -6.92 -7.45 9.82
N SER A 332 -6.33 -7.80 10.95
CA SER A 332 -6.15 -6.99 12.15
C SER A 332 -4.66 -6.74 12.38
N PHE A 333 -4.35 -5.82 13.27
CA PHE A 333 -3.00 -5.63 13.77
C PHE A 333 -3.00 -5.35 15.26
N SER A 334 -1.91 -5.74 15.92
CA SER A 334 -1.61 -5.42 17.30
C SER A 334 -0.09 -5.24 17.47
N PHE A 335 0.32 -4.76 18.64
CA PHE A 335 1.74 -4.62 19.01
C PHE A 335 1.99 -5.39 20.31
N PRO A 336 2.06 -6.74 20.27
CA PRO A 336 2.05 -7.57 21.49
C PRO A 336 3.32 -7.39 22.37
N PHE A 337 4.37 -6.79 21.81
CA PHE A 337 5.61 -6.47 22.52
C PHE A 337 5.62 -5.04 23.11
N LEU A 338 4.61 -4.21 22.85
CA LEU A 338 4.49 -2.87 23.40
C LEU A 338 3.42 -2.82 24.50
N GLU A 339 3.66 -1.99 25.50
CA GLU A 339 2.64 -1.69 26.52
C GLU A 339 1.49 -0.87 25.91
N GLU A 340 0.25 -1.13 26.33
CA GLU A 340 -0.94 -0.38 25.87
C GLU A 340 -0.86 1.11 26.20
N SER A 341 -0.10 1.48 27.25
CA SER A 341 0.20 2.86 27.62
C SER A 341 1.01 3.62 26.55
N VAL A 342 1.72 2.91 25.66
CA VAL A 342 2.50 3.49 24.58
C VAL A 342 1.68 3.59 23.30
N ILE A 343 1.07 2.47 22.88
CA ILE A 343 0.14 2.43 21.74
C ILE A 343 -1.01 1.50 22.10
N LYS A 344 -2.19 2.07 22.30
CA LYS A 344 -3.42 1.30 22.42
C LYS A 344 -4.06 1.13 21.05
N VAL A 345 -4.25 -0.12 20.62
CA VAL A 345 -4.97 -0.43 19.38
C VAL A 345 -6.42 -0.74 19.72
N GLU A 346 -7.34 0.11 19.27
CA GLU A 346 -8.78 -0.08 19.44
C GLU A 346 -9.47 -0.05 18.08
N ASN A 347 -10.36 -1.02 17.82
CA ASN A 347 -11.14 -1.08 16.58
C ASN A 347 -10.29 -0.94 15.30
N ASN A 348 -9.11 -1.59 15.28
CA ASN A 348 -8.15 -1.53 14.17
C ASN A 348 -7.59 -0.11 13.91
N GLN A 349 -7.50 0.72 14.95
CA GLN A 349 -6.94 2.07 14.91
C GLN A 349 -5.86 2.22 15.99
N ALA A 350 -4.77 2.88 15.64
CA ALA A 350 -3.74 3.31 16.58
C ALA A 350 -3.67 4.85 16.58
N PRO A 351 -3.66 5.51 17.76
CA PRO A 351 -3.58 6.97 17.85
C PRO A 351 -2.15 7.44 17.57
N LEU A 352 -1.80 7.51 16.28
CA LEU A 352 -0.46 7.89 15.82
C LEU A 352 -0.53 9.17 15.01
N TYR A 353 0.27 10.16 15.40
CA TYR A 353 0.49 11.37 14.61
C TYR A 353 1.05 10.99 13.24
N LYS A 354 0.28 11.30 12.20
CA LYS A 354 0.55 10.92 10.80
C LYS A 354 0.85 9.43 10.61
N HIS A 355 0.26 8.54 11.40
CA HIS A 355 0.54 7.09 11.37
C HIS A 355 1.99 6.69 11.71
N VAL A 356 2.78 7.59 12.33
CA VAL A 356 4.19 7.34 12.67
C VAL A 356 4.45 7.44 14.17
N PHE A 357 4.11 8.56 14.82
CA PHE A 357 4.55 8.82 16.19
C PHE A 357 3.40 8.73 17.20
N PRO A 358 3.56 8.05 18.34
CA PRO A 358 2.61 8.16 19.45
C PRO A 358 2.65 9.58 20.05
N PRO A 359 1.56 10.35 20.03
CA PRO A 359 1.55 11.76 20.45
C PRO A 359 1.88 11.99 21.93
N GLN A 360 1.54 11.00 22.77
CA GLN A 360 1.61 11.07 24.23
C GLN A 360 3.01 10.81 24.78
N LEU A 361 3.98 10.47 23.92
CA LEU A 361 5.35 10.23 24.36
C LEU A 361 6.07 11.53 24.69
N GLU A 362 6.68 11.56 25.89
CA GLU A 362 7.46 12.69 26.39
C GLU A 362 8.72 12.94 25.54
N LYS A 363 9.29 11.86 24.98
CA LYS A 363 10.40 11.89 24.04
C LYS A 363 10.01 11.17 22.75
N PRO A 364 10.16 11.80 21.57
CA PRO A 364 9.74 11.22 20.29
C PRO A 364 10.77 10.22 19.75
N THR A 365 11.08 9.17 20.53
CA THR A 365 12.09 8.16 20.24
C THR A 365 11.50 6.81 19.84
N LEU A 366 10.20 6.75 19.55
CA LEU A 366 9.55 5.58 18.95
C LEU A 366 8.73 5.99 17.73
N ALA A 367 8.90 5.27 16.63
CA ALA A 367 8.19 5.48 15.38
C ALA A 367 7.65 4.15 14.83
N VAL A 368 6.44 4.15 14.31
CA VAL A 368 5.83 3.03 13.59
C VAL A 368 5.95 3.29 12.09
N ILE A 369 6.53 2.36 11.35
CA ILE A 369 6.81 2.51 9.91
C ILE A 369 6.02 1.46 9.13
N GLY A 370 5.19 1.92 8.20
CA GLY A 370 4.37 1.10 7.33
C GLY A 370 3.00 0.71 7.89
N LEU A 371 2.58 1.24 9.04
CA LEU A 371 1.20 1.10 9.53
C LEU A 371 0.26 2.08 8.80
N ILE A 372 0.13 1.91 7.50
CA ILE A 372 -0.65 2.80 6.64
C ILE A 372 -1.07 2.09 5.34
N GLN A 373 -2.18 2.50 4.73
CA GLN A 373 -2.68 2.01 3.44
C GLN A 373 -2.91 3.20 2.50
N PRO A 374 -1.86 3.74 1.88
CA PRO A 374 -2.04 4.80 0.89
C PRO A 374 -2.75 4.25 -0.37
N LEU A 375 -3.46 5.12 -1.09
CA LEU A 375 -4.01 4.77 -2.41
C LEU A 375 -2.95 4.46 -3.49
N GLY A 376 -1.66 4.58 -3.17
CA GLY A 376 -0.53 4.25 -4.03
C GLY A 376 0.43 3.27 -3.34
N PRO A 377 1.66 3.07 -3.86
CA PRO A 377 2.58 2.08 -3.32
C PRO A 377 3.10 2.44 -1.92
N ILE A 378 3.16 1.43 -1.04
CA ILE A 378 3.64 1.57 0.35
C ILE A 378 5.15 1.81 0.46
N MET A 379 5.93 1.37 -0.53
CA MET A 379 7.39 1.36 -0.51
C MET A 379 7.98 2.78 -0.37
N PRO A 380 7.66 3.74 -1.25
CA PRO A 380 8.14 5.11 -1.08
C PRO A 380 7.50 5.82 0.11
N THR A 381 6.29 5.40 0.51
CA THR A 381 5.64 5.93 1.72
C THR A 381 6.42 5.53 2.98
N ALA A 382 6.76 4.26 3.14
CA ALA A 382 7.56 3.75 4.25
C ALA A 382 8.98 4.35 4.25
N GLU A 383 9.58 4.58 3.07
CA GLU A 383 10.86 5.28 2.97
C GLU A 383 10.76 6.71 3.49
N LEU A 384 9.76 7.49 3.07
CA LEU A 384 9.59 8.86 3.57
C LEU A 384 9.24 8.91 5.06
N GLN A 385 8.45 7.94 5.56
CA GLN A 385 8.21 7.79 7.00
C GLN A 385 9.54 7.57 7.74
N ALA A 386 10.39 6.67 7.24
CA ALA A 386 11.70 6.40 7.83
C ALA A 386 12.65 7.60 7.76
N ARG A 387 12.71 8.31 6.63
CA ARG A 387 13.52 9.54 6.48
C ARG A 387 13.09 10.64 7.45
N TRP A 388 11.78 10.82 7.65
CA TRP A 388 11.31 11.78 8.63
C TRP A 388 11.61 11.30 10.06
N ALA A 389 11.38 10.03 10.36
CA ALA A 389 11.61 9.46 11.69
C ALA A 389 13.07 9.56 12.16
N THR A 390 14.03 9.21 11.31
CA THR A 390 15.46 9.28 11.69
C THR A 390 15.93 10.71 11.93
N ARG A 391 15.37 11.68 11.21
CA ARG A 391 15.63 13.10 11.44
C ARG A 391 15.03 13.62 12.74
N VAL A 392 13.85 13.13 13.11
CA VAL A 392 13.24 13.42 14.43
C VAL A 392 14.10 12.84 15.55
N PHE A 393 14.57 11.59 15.43
CA PHE A 393 15.45 10.96 16.44
C PHE A 393 16.77 11.71 16.65
N LYS A 394 17.30 12.34 15.59
CA LYS A 394 18.47 13.21 15.67
C LYS A 394 18.18 14.63 16.18
N GLY A 395 16.91 15.02 16.30
CA GLY A 395 16.52 16.39 16.62
C GLY A 395 16.69 17.38 15.47
N LEU A 396 16.87 16.90 14.23
CA LEU A 396 16.96 17.73 13.02
C LEU A 396 15.57 18.14 12.50
N SER A 397 14.53 17.39 12.88
CA SER A 397 13.13 17.71 12.67
C SER A 397 12.41 17.68 14.02
N VAL A 398 11.53 18.65 14.28
CA VAL A 398 10.84 18.79 15.57
C VAL A 398 9.35 18.48 15.38
N LEU A 399 8.80 17.64 16.27
CA LEU A 399 7.36 17.40 16.31
C LEU A 399 6.65 18.57 17.01
N PRO A 400 5.42 18.91 16.62
CA PRO A 400 4.64 19.91 17.33
C PRO A 400 4.21 19.38 18.72
N SER A 401 3.53 20.22 19.51
CA SER A 401 3.04 19.82 20.83
C SER A 401 2.03 18.66 20.73
N GLU A 402 1.89 17.91 21.83
CA GLU A 402 0.92 16.81 21.95
C GLU A 402 -0.50 17.25 21.53
N ASN A 403 -0.97 18.39 22.03
CA ASN A 403 -2.31 18.89 21.70
C ASN A 403 -2.49 19.15 20.18
N THR A 404 -1.46 19.68 19.52
CA THR A 404 -1.46 19.89 18.07
C THR A 404 -1.44 18.56 17.31
N MET A 405 -0.63 17.59 17.75
CA MET A 405 -0.58 16.25 17.15
C MET A 405 -1.92 15.51 17.30
N MET A 406 -2.56 15.60 18.47
CA MET A 406 -3.87 14.99 18.72
C MET A 406 -4.96 15.65 17.88
N THR A 407 -4.96 16.99 17.77
CA THR A 407 -5.90 17.73 16.91
C THR A 407 -5.74 17.35 15.44
N ASP A 408 -4.51 17.24 14.93
CA ASP A 408 -4.25 16.76 13.56
C ASP A 408 -4.76 15.34 13.36
N THR A 409 -4.51 14.44 14.32
CA THR A 409 -4.95 13.04 14.26
C THR A 409 -6.48 12.93 14.17
N LEU A 410 -7.21 13.75 14.93
CA LEU A 410 -8.68 13.81 14.88
C LEU A 410 -9.17 14.36 13.54
N LYS A 411 -8.64 15.51 13.08
CA LYS A 411 -9.00 16.10 11.77
C LYS A 411 -8.72 15.14 10.61
N ARG A 412 -7.57 14.46 10.64
CA ARG A 412 -7.21 13.45 9.64
C ARG A 412 -8.19 12.27 9.66
N ARG A 413 -8.61 11.82 10.84
CA ARG A 413 -9.61 10.77 10.99
C ARG A 413 -10.95 11.19 10.39
N GLU A 414 -11.42 12.41 10.66
CA GLU A 414 -12.67 12.95 10.10
C GLU A 414 -12.61 13.03 8.57
N LYS A 415 -11.56 13.65 8.01
CA LYS A 415 -11.34 13.74 6.55
C LYS A 415 -11.29 12.33 5.93
N ARG A 416 -10.59 11.40 6.56
CA ARG A 416 -10.51 10.01 6.09
C ARG A 416 -11.88 9.33 6.09
N ILE A 417 -12.68 9.47 7.15
CA ILE A 417 -14.04 8.90 7.21
C ILE A 417 -14.94 9.49 6.12
N GLN A 418 -14.84 10.79 5.86
CA GLN A 418 -15.59 11.46 4.79
C GLN A 418 -15.24 10.87 3.41
N TRP A 419 -13.97 10.60 3.15
CA TRP A 419 -13.50 10.13 1.85
C TRP A 419 -13.67 8.62 1.65
N PHE A 420 -13.38 7.82 2.67
CA PHE A 420 -13.25 6.35 2.56
C PHE A 420 -14.32 5.58 3.33
N GLY A 421 -15.15 6.27 4.13
CA GLY A 421 -16.19 5.68 4.95
C GLY A 421 -15.69 5.17 6.31
N THR A 422 -16.61 4.56 7.06
CA THR A 422 -16.41 4.12 8.45
C THR A 422 -15.95 2.68 8.59
N SER A 423 -15.86 1.93 7.49
CA SER A 423 -15.55 0.50 7.55
C SER A 423 -14.18 0.22 8.16
N ARG A 424 -14.10 -0.86 8.96
CA ARG A 424 -12.88 -1.28 9.67
C ARG A 424 -11.68 -1.47 8.75
N SER A 425 -11.90 -1.95 7.53
CA SER A 425 -10.83 -2.16 6.55
C SER A 425 -10.20 -0.87 6.03
N GLN A 426 -10.80 0.29 6.30
CA GLN A 426 -10.35 1.60 5.79
C GLN A 426 -9.69 2.45 6.88
N THR A 427 -9.36 1.87 8.05
CA THR A 427 -8.82 2.61 9.19
C THR A 427 -7.47 3.28 8.93
N LEU A 428 -6.71 2.74 7.98
CA LEU A 428 -5.38 3.18 7.61
C LEU A 428 -5.34 3.88 6.23
N GLN A 429 -6.50 4.11 5.61
CA GLN A 429 -6.56 4.63 4.26
C GLN A 429 -6.14 6.10 4.20
N THR A 430 -5.31 6.46 3.22
CA THR A 430 -4.87 7.85 3.02
C THR A 430 -4.68 8.22 1.56
N ASP A 431 -4.72 9.52 1.26
CA ASP A 431 -4.30 10.00 -0.05
C ASP A 431 -2.79 9.83 -0.22
N HIS A 432 -2.38 9.38 -1.40
CA HIS A 432 -0.98 9.06 -1.67
C HIS A 432 -0.10 10.31 -1.78
N ILE A 433 -0.43 11.26 -2.66
CA ILE A 433 0.47 12.38 -2.97
C ILE A 433 0.48 13.40 -1.83
N GLU A 434 -0.68 13.70 -1.24
CA GLU A 434 -0.79 14.62 -0.10
C GLU A 434 0.09 14.12 1.06
N TYR A 435 0.00 12.83 1.39
CA TYR A 435 0.78 12.25 2.49
C TYR A 435 2.28 12.20 2.18
N LEU A 436 2.69 11.85 0.95
CA LEU A 436 4.10 11.87 0.57
C LEU A 436 4.68 13.29 0.66
N ASP A 437 3.94 14.31 0.22
CA ASP A 437 4.38 15.70 0.32
C ASP A 437 4.49 16.16 1.79
N GLU A 438 3.57 15.77 2.66
CA GLU A 438 3.63 16.07 4.10
C GLU A 438 4.88 15.46 4.77
N LEU A 439 5.22 14.21 4.44
CA LEU A 439 6.43 13.55 4.97
C LEU A 439 7.71 14.12 4.35
N ALA A 440 7.69 14.44 3.06
CA ALA A 440 8.79 15.09 2.37
C ALA A 440 9.04 16.50 2.95
N GLU A 441 7.99 17.22 3.35
CA GLU A 441 8.11 18.50 4.03
C GLU A 441 8.72 18.35 5.43
N GLY A 442 8.24 17.38 6.23
CA GLY A 442 8.81 17.07 7.54
C GLY A 442 10.28 16.61 7.51
N SER A 443 10.73 16.03 6.39
CA SER A 443 12.13 15.64 6.15
C SER A 443 12.96 16.69 5.38
N GLY A 444 12.34 17.79 4.93
CA GLY A 444 13.01 18.85 4.17
C GLY A 444 13.34 18.50 2.72
N ALA A 445 12.67 17.50 2.13
CA ALA A 445 12.92 16.93 0.81
C ALA A 445 11.81 17.19 -0.22
N LYS A 446 10.75 17.94 0.13
CA LYS A 446 9.66 18.29 -0.80
C LYS A 446 10.18 19.16 -1.95
N PRO A 447 9.97 18.77 -3.23
CA PRO A 447 10.48 19.53 -4.36
C PRO A 447 9.77 20.88 -4.50
N LYS A 448 10.54 21.96 -4.68
CA LYS A 448 10.02 23.32 -4.90
C LYS A 448 9.69 23.53 -6.38
N ILE A 449 8.54 23.05 -6.82
CA ILE A 449 8.15 23.00 -8.26
C ILE A 449 8.23 24.37 -8.95
N PHE A 450 7.74 25.44 -8.31
CA PHE A 450 7.80 26.79 -8.89
C PHE A 450 9.23 27.30 -9.12
N SER A 451 10.14 27.02 -8.17
CA SER A 451 11.56 27.34 -8.33
C SER A 451 12.21 26.48 -9.41
N LEU A 452 11.80 25.22 -9.54
CA LEU A 452 12.24 24.34 -10.63
C LEU A 452 11.74 24.83 -11.99
N LEU A 453 10.55 25.44 -12.09
CA LEU A 453 10.05 25.95 -13.37
C LEU A 453 10.97 27.04 -13.96
N LEU A 454 11.61 27.84 -13.10
CA LEU A 454 12.55 28.88 -13.50
C LEU A 454 13.95 28.35 -13.85
N THR A 455 14.36 27.23 -13.23
CA THR A 455 15.75 26.71 -13.34
C THR A 455 15.86 25.49 -14.27
N ASP A 456 14.87 24.61 -14.28
CA ASP A 456 14.76 23.44 -15.15
C ASP A 456 13.27 23.21 -15.54
N PRO A 457 12.74 23.98 -16.50
CA PRO A 457 11.32 23.92 -16.87
C PRO A 457 10.90 22.55 -17.38
N ARG A 458 11.81 21.83 -18.06
CA ARG A 458 11.53 20.47 -18.55
C ARG A 458 11.27 19.51 -17.38
N LEU A 459 12.11 19.56 -16.36
CA LEU A 459 11.92 18.73 -15.17
C LEU A 459 10.66 19.14 -14.39
N ALA A 460 10.40 20.44 -14.23
CA ALA A 460 9.22 20.95 -13.53
C ALA A 460 7.91 20.46 -14.18
N LEU A 461 7.80 20.53 -15.51
CA LEU A 461 6.63 20.04 -16.24
C LEU A 461 6.45 18.52 -16.08
N LEU A 462 7.53 17.75 -16.13
CA LEU A 462 7.47 16.28 -15.94
C LEU A 462 7.10 15.88 -14.51
N ILE A 463 7.48 16.68 -13.51
CA ILE A 463 7.10 16.49 -12.12
C ILE A 463 5.61 16.76 -11.91
N PHE A 464 5.11 17.83 -12.53
CA PHE A 464 3.74 18.28 -12.31
C PHE A 464 2.71 17.48 -13.13
N PHE A 465 2.92 17.35 -14.44
CA PHE A 465 2.00 16.66 -15.35
C PHE A 465 2.31 15.18 -15.53
N GLY A 466 3.55 14.76 -15.27
CA GLY A 466 3.92 13.36 -15.34
C GLY A 466 3.64 12.59 -14.04
N PRO A 467 3.86 11.26 -14.05
CA PRO A 467 3.75 10.42 -12.87
C PRO A 467 4.56 10.95 -11.67
N CYS A 468 3.95 10.95 -10.50
CA CYS A 468 4.57 11.30 -9.21
C CYS A 468 5.47 10.16 -8.71
N SER A 469 6.54 9.87 -9.45
CA SER A 469 7.49 8.81 -9.10
C SER A 469 8.34 9.19 -7.89
N PRO A 470 8.77 8.21 -7.07
CA PRO A 470 9.46 8.48 -5.80
C PRO A 470 10.80 9.21 -5.94
N PHE A 471 11.43 9.15 -7.11
CA PHE A 471 12.65 9.90 -7.45
C PHE A 471 12.53 11.41 -7.17
N GLN A 472 11.30 11.98 -7.25
CA GLN A 472 11.06 13.40 -6.99
C GLN A 472 11.49 13.83 -5.58
N PHE A 473 11.40 12.93 -4.60
CA PHE A 473 11.73 13.22 -3.21
C PHE A 473 13.23 13.11 -2.89
N ARG A 474 14.07 12.87 -3.91
CA ARG A 474 15.54 12.90 -3.82
C ARG A 474 16.16 13.96 -4.73
N LEU A 475 15.35 14.86 -5.30
CA LEU A 475 15.83 15.99 -6.12
C LEU A 475 16.51 17.07 -5.28
N THR A 476 15.99 17.33 -4.09
CA THR A 476 16.43 18.39 -3.20
C THR A 476 16.43 17.92 -1.75
N GLY A 477 17.07 18.68 -0.86
CA GLY A 477 17.07 18.40 0.57
C GLY A 477 18.04 17.29 0.99
N PRO A 478 17.96 16.87 2.26
CA PRO A 478 18.84 15.86 2.84
C PRO A 478 18.75 14.52 2.10
N GLY A 479 19.90 13.91 1.83
CA GLY A 479 19.98 12.63 1.13
C GLY A 479 19.63 12.71 -0.36
N ARG A 480 19.80 13.88 -1.00
CA ARG A 480 19.70 14.05 -2.46
C ARG A 480 20.44 12.94 -3.22
N TRP A 481 19.87 12.48 -4.33
CA TRP A 481 20.49 11.51 -5.22
C TRP A 481 20.75 12.11 -6.60
N ASP A 482 21.99 12.08 -7.07
CA ASP A 482 22.38 12.69 -8.35
C ASP A 482 21.66 12.06 -9.55
N GLY A 483 21.34 10.77 -9.46
CA GLY A 483 20.58 10.05 -10.48
C GLY A 483 19.09 10.42 -10.55
N ALA A 484 18.53 11.15 -9.58
CA ALA A 484 17.09 11.39 -9.46
C ALA A 484 16.51 12.09 -10.70
N ARG A 485 17.20 13.14 -11.18
CA ARG A 485 16.79 13.86 -12.39
C ARG A 485 16.80 12.93 -13.61
N ASN A 486 17.87 12.17 -13.79
CA ASN A 486 17.99 11.24 -14.92
C ASN A 486 16.92 10.15 -14.85
N ALA A 487 16.65 9.61 -13.65
CA ALA A 487 15.62 8.61 -13.42
C ALA A 487 14.23 9.12 -13.82
N ILE A 488 13.87 10.37 -13.50
CA ILE A 488 12.60 10.98 -13.92
C ILE A 488 12.52 11.11 -15.44
N LEU A 489 13.60 11.60 -16.08
CA LEU A 489 13.64 11.84 -17.52
C LEU A 489 13.56 10.55 -18.36
N THR A 490 14.24 9.50 -17.91
CA THR A 490 14.35 8.21 -18.63
C THR A 490 13.31 7.18 -18.19
N ARG A 491 12.43 7.53 -17.25
CA ARG A 491 11.40 6.62 -16.70
C ARG A 491 10.56 5.94 -17.78
N LYS A 492 10.13 6.71 -18.79
CA LYS A 492 9.30 6.19 -19.89
C LYS A 492 10.00 5.05 -20.63
N GLU A 493 11.31 5.16 -20.83
CA GLU A 493 12.11 4.13 -21.50
C GLU A 493 12.13 2.85 -20.68
N ARG A 494 12.34 2.94 -19.36
CA ARG A 494 12.31 1.77 -18.47
C ARG A 494 10.94 1.12 -18.37
N ILE A 495 9.84 1.88 -18.45
CA ILE A 495 8.47 1.33 -18.47
C ILE A 495 8.22 0.55 -19.76
N ILE A 496 8.69 1.05 -20.91
CA ILE A 496 8.44 0.46 -22.22
C ILE A 496 9.40 -0.71 -22.49
N LYS A 497 10.63 -0.68 -21.96
CA LYS A 497 11.67 -1.69 -22.19
C LYS A 497 11.18 -3.15 -22.03
N PRO A 498 10.51 -3.55 -20.93
CA PRO A 498 10.08 -4.93 -20.75
C PRO A 498 8.85 -5.32 -21.59
N THR A 499 8.08 -4.36 -22.12
CA THR A 499 6.88 -4.64 -22.93
C THR A 499 7.15 -4.58 -24.42
N LYS A 500 8.06 -3.71 -24.88
CA LYS A 500 8.49 -3.58 -26.29
C LYS A 500 9.66 -4.51 -26.60
N THR A 501 9.47 -5.82 -26.42
CA THR A 501 10.49 -6.85 -26.68
C THR A 501 10.65 -7.19 -28.15
N ARG A 502 9.68 -6.81 -29.00
CA ARG A 502 9.74 -6.91 -30.46
C ARG A 502 9.80 -5.52 -31.09
N VAL A 503 10.83 -5.28 -31.90
CA VAL A 503 10.95 -4.04 -32.68
C VAL A 503 10.03 -4.13 -33.89
N VAL A 504 9.21 -3.09 -34.08
CA VAL A 504 8.33 -2.92 -35.25
C VAL A 504 8.78 -1.66 -35.98
N ARG A 505 8.95 -1.71 -37.31
CA ARG A 505 9.21 -0.50 -38.12
C ARG A 505 8.00 0.42 -38.00
N SER A 506 8.17 1.63 -37.46
CA SER A 506 7.05 2.57 -37.36
C SER A 506 6.76 3.17 -38.73
N SER A 507 5.55 2.96 -39.24
CA SER A 507 4.98 3.80 -40.30
C SER A 507 4.39 5.06 -39.65
N SER A 508 5.22 5.92 -39.07
CA SER A 508 4.73 7.14 -38.43
C SER A 508 4.87 8.34 -39.36
N ASN A 509 3.90 8.47 -40.27
CA ASN A 509 3.42 9.78 -40.71
C ASN A 509 2.45 10.27 -39.63
N HIS A 510 2.92 11.07 -38.66
CA HIS A 510 2.00 11.79 -37.78
C HIS A 510 1.26 12.83 -38.63
N SER A 511 -0.06 12.73 -38.72
CA SER A 511 -0.88 13.72 -39.42
C SER A 511 -0.81 15.07 -38.68
N SER A 512 -0.67 16.16 -39.44
CA SER A 512 -0.68 17.56 -38.99
C SER A 512 -1.87 17.92 -38.09
N VAL A 513 -2.97 17.16 -38.19
CA VAL A 513 -4.18 17.28 -37.37
C VAL A 513 -3.91 17.06 -35.88
N SER A 514 -3.04 16.10 -35.52
CA SER A 514 -2.73 15.82 -34.10
C SER A 514 -1.94 16.96 -33.45
N TYR A 515 -1.09 17.64 -34.22
CA TYR A 515 -0.34 18.81 -33.73
C TYR A 515 -1.26 20.02 -33.51
N LEU A 516 -2.22 20.23 -34.41
CA LEU A 516 -3.20 21.31 -34.29
C LEU A 516 -4.07 21.16 -33.04
N LEU A 517 -4.55 19.94 -32.75
CA LEU A 517 -5.33 19.65 -31.55
C LEU A 517 -4.51 19.84 -30.26
N MET A 518 -3.22 19.48 -30.27
CA MET A 518 -2.32 19.76 -29.15
C MET A 518 -2.13 21.26 -28.93
N MET A 519 -1.97 22.05 -29.99
CA MET A 519 -1.80 23.51 -29.91
C MET A 519 -3.07 24.19 -29.37
N LEU A 520 -4.26 23.76 -29.82
CA LEU A 520 -5.53 24.27 -29.33
C LEU A 520 -5.76 23.92 -27.84
N GLY A 521 -5.41 22.71 -27.42
CA GLY A 521 -5.45 22.31 -26.01
C GLY A 521 -4.49 23.12 -25.13
N LEU A 522 -3.27 23.41 -25.62
CA LEU A 522 -2.30 24.23 -24.92
C LEU A 522 -2.80 25.68 -24.72
N LEU A 523 -3.41 26.26 -25.76
CA LEU A 523 -4.02 27.58 -25.69
C LEU A 523 -5.14 27.63 -24.65
N ALA A 524 -6.03 26.64 -24.62
CA ALA A 524 -7.11 26.57 -23.64
C ALA A 524 -6.59 26.47 -22.19
N VAL A 525 -5.53 25.71 -21.96
CA VAL A 525 -4.90 25.61 -20.63
C VAL A 525 -4.23 26.93 -20.23
N LEU A 526 -3.50 27.58 -21.14
CA LEU A 526 -2.88 28.88 -20.88
C LEU A 526 -3.94 29.96 -20.59
N SER A 527 -5.06 29.96 -21.30
CA SER A 527 -6.20 30.85 -21.00
C SER A 527 -6.80 30.56 -19.63
N ALA A 528 -7.03 29.29 -19.27
CA ALA A 528 -7.57 28.93 -17.96
C ALA A 528 -6.64 29.35 -16.80
N VAL A 529 -5.33 29.19 -16.98
CA VAL A 529 -4.33 29.66 -16.02
C VAL A 529 -4.36 31.19 -15.91
N PHE A 530 -4.38 31.91 -17.03
CA PHE A 530 -4.43 33.37 -17.05
C PHE A 530 -5.69 33.94 -16.35
N PHE A 531 -6.87 33.38 -16.64
CA PHE A 531 -8.12 33.84 -16.02
C PHE A 531 -8.27 33.39 -14.56
N GLY A 532 -7.70 32.23 -14.18
CA GLY A 532 -7.67 31.78 -12.78
C GLY A 532 -6.84 32.68 -11.87
N PHE A 533 -5.82 33.37 -12.41
CA PHE A 533 -4.99 34.31 -11.66
C PHE A 533 -5.58 35.72 -11.51
N GLN A 534 -6.66 36.06 -12.23
CA GLN A 534 -7.31 37.38 -12.09
C GLN A 534 -8.39 37.41 -10.97
N GLN A 535 -8.70 36.27 -10.34
CA GLN A 535 -9.69 36.16 -9.26
C GLN A 535 -9.10 35.79 -7.89
N SER A 536 -7.77 35.81 -7.74
CA SER A 536 -7.06 35.57 -6.47
C SER A 536 -6.48 36.84 -5.88
#